data_AF-A0A936GRS5-F1
#
_entry.id   AF-A0A936GRS5-F1
#
_cell.length_a   1.000
_cell.length_b   1.000
_cell.length_c   1.000
_cell.angle_alpha   90.00
_cell.angle_beta   90.00
_cell.angle_gamma   90.00
#
_symmetry.space_group_name_H-M   'P 1'
#
loop_
_entity.id
_entity.type
_entity.pdbx_description
1 polymer ?
#
loop_
_entity_poly.entity_id
_entity_poly.type
_entity_poly.pdbx_seq_one_letter_code
_entity_poly.pdbx_strand_id
1 'polypeptide(L)'
;MLKHELSSADIQWNRIVEVDLIPHPNQDYPEIIEGDYGMTAGVLHLKLRAAIAGYVLRQLIVDCSSKHSLTGNEYRLWLRNPLALYGVSSAILAPGYESMLSE
;
A
#
# COMPACT_ATOMS: atom_id res chain seq x y z
N MET A 1 13.16 20.97 -24.48
CA MET A 1 12.92 19.98 -23.41
C MET A 1 13.32 18.62 -23.93
N LEU A 2 14.19 17.92 -23.22
CA LEU A 2 14.65 16.59 -23.60
C LEU A 2 13.51 15.57 -23.41
N LYS A 3 13.54 14.45 -24.14
CA LYS A 3 12.46 13.44 -24.08
C LYS A 3 12.22 12.90 -22.65
N HIS A 4 13.26 12.80 -21.83
CA HIS A 4 13.17 12.32 -20.45
C HIS A 4 12.68 13.37 -19.44
N GLU A 5 12.55 14.63 -19.85
CA GLU A 5 12.01 15.72 -19.02
C GLU A 5 10.50 15.92 -19.25
N LEU A 6 9.90 15.21 -20.21
CA LEU A 6 8.45 15.23 -20.44
C LEU A 6 7.73 14.57 -19.26
N SER A 7 6.61 15.16 -18.83
CA SER A 7 5.76 14.55 -17.78
C SER A 7 5.34 13.11 -18.12
N SER A 8 5.11 12.81 -19.40
CA SER A 8 4.78 11.46 -19.88
C SER A 8 5.93 10.45 -19.74
N ALA A 9 7.17 10.92 -19.58
CA ALA A 9 8.34 10.07 -19.39
C ALA A 9 8.51 9.61 -17.92
N ASP A 10 7.81 10.24 -16.97
CA ASP A 10 7.80 9.80 -15.58
C ASP A 10 6.87 8.58 -15.39
N ILE A 11 7.47 7.40 -15.44
CA ILE A 11 6.76 6.13 -15.30
C ILE A 11 6.08 6.01 -13.93
N GLN A 12 6.76 6.42 -12.85
CA GLN A 12 6.22 6.27 -11.49
C GLN A 12 5.03 7.22 -11.27
N TRP A 13 5.06 8.42 -11.85
CA TRP A 13 3.95 9.35 -11.78
C TRP A 13 2.75 8.89 -12.59
N ASN A 14 2.97 8.34 -13.79
CA ASN A 14 1.89 7.96 -14.70
C ASN A 14 1.30 6.56 -14.43
N ARG A 15 2.03 5.69 -13.72
CA ARG A 15 1.53 4.37 -13.34
C ARG A 15 0.55 4.46 -12.17
N ILE A 16 -0.66 3.99 -12.38
CA ILE A 16 -1.62 3.72 -11.31
C ILE A 16 -1.39 2.31 -10.76
N VAL A 17 -1.36 2.19 -9.44
CA VAL A 17 -1.35 0.93 -8.70
C VAL A 17 -2.65 0.79 -7.95
N GLU A 18 -3.22 -0.42 -8.00
CA GLU A 18 -4.45 -0.76 -7.29
C GLU A 18 -4.07 -1.59 -6.07
N VAL A 19 -4.33 -1.05 -4.89
CA VAL A 19 -4.03 -1.70 -3.62
C VAL A 19 -5.32 -2.02 -2.89
N ASP A 20 -5.35 -3.22 -2.33
CA ASP A 20 -6.47 -3.73 -1.55
C ASP A 20 -6.04 -3.80 -0.09
N LEU A 21 -6.65 -2.95 0.74
CA LEU A 21 -6.41 -2.92 2.17
C LEU A 21 -7.56 -3.63 2.89
N ILE A 22 -7.22 -4.45 3.86
CA ILE A 22 -8.21 -5.15 4.71
C ILE A 22 -7.91 -4.86 6.18
N PRO A 23 -8.86 -5.11 7.10
CA PRO A 23 -8.57 -5.08 8.53
C PRO A 23 -7.40 -6.00 8.84
N HIS A 24 -6.45 -5.51 9.62
CA HIS A 24 -5.27 -6.29 9.97
C HIS A 24 -5.69 -7.55 10.75
N PRO A 25 -5.25 -8.77 10.37
CA PRO A 25 -5.70 -10.02 11.00
C PRO A 25 -5.46 -10.11 12.51
N ASN A 26 -4.49 -9.38 13.02
CA ASN A 26 -4.15 -9.31 14.46
C ASN A 26 -5.03 -8.34 15.27
N GLN A 27 -6.11 -7.79 14.69
CA GLN A 27 -7.01 -6.86 15.40
C GLN A 27 -8.31 -7.57 15.82
N ASP A 28 -8.74 -7.32 17.06
CA ASP A 28 -9.88 -8.02 17.67
C ASP A 28 -11.26 -7.63 17.09
N TYR A 29 -11.36 -6.43 16.51
CA TYR A 29 -12.64 -5.83 16.06
C TYR A 29 -12.57 -5.38 14.59
N PRO A 30 -12.48 -6.31 13.63
CA PRO A 30 -12.39 -5.98 12.21
C PRO A 30 -13.60 -5.18 11.71
N GLU A 31 -14.79 -5.41 12.25
CA GLU A 31 -16.02 -4.70 11.87
C GLU A 31 -15.98 -3.19 12.19
N ILE A 32 -15.30 -2.80 13.28
CA ILE A 32 -15.09 -1.40 13.62
C ILE A 32 -14.12 -0.76 12.62
N ILE A 33 -13.06 -1.49 12.25
CA ILE A 33 -12.09 -1.05 11.24
C ILE A 33 -12.79 -0.89 9.88
N GLU A 34 -13.61 -1.86 9.47
CA GLU A 34 -14.39 -1.76 8.23
C GLU A 34 -15.28 -0.52 8.21
N GLY A 35 -15.96 -0.22 9.32
CA GLY A 35 -16.79 0.97 9.48
C GLY A 35 -16.00 2.28 9.40
N ASP A 36 -14.88 2.38 10.12
CA ASP A 36 -14.03 3.58 10.16
C ASP A 36 -13.44 3.93 8.80
N TYR A 37 -13.13 2.92 7.98
CA TYR A 37 -12.52 3.09 6.67
C TYR A 37 -13.52 3.03 5.51
N GLY A 38 -14.82 2.85 5.78
CA GLY A 38 -15.85 2.76 4.75
C GLY A 38 -15.63 1.61 3.77
N MET A 39 -15.17 0.46 4.28
CA MET A 39 -14.87 -0.71 3.45
C MET A 39 -16.13 -1.30 2.82
N THR A 40 -15.98 -1.91 1.65
CA THR A 40 -17.05 -2.68 0.99
C THR A 40 -16.62 -4.14 0.90
N ALA A 41 -17.43 -5.05 1.44
CA ALA A 41 -17.11 -6.48 1.52
C ALA A 41 -15.73 -6.76 2.15
N GLY A 42 -15.40 -6.04 3.24
CA GLY A 42 -14.15 -6.19 3.99
C GLY A 42 -12.90 -5.62 3.31
N VAL A 43 -13.05 -4.85 2.22
CA VAL A 43 -11.91 -4.28 1.48
C VAL A 43 -12.06 -2.77 1.28
N LEU A 44 -10.98 -2.05 1.53
CA LEU A 44 -10.75 -0.68 1.06
C LEU A 44 -9.89 -0.74 -0.21
N HIS A 45 -10.51 -0.46 -1.35
CA HIS A 45 -9.83 -0.39 -2.65
C HIS A 45 -9.28 1.02 -2.89
N LEU A 46 -7.97 1.15 -3.12
CA LEU A 46 -7.33 2.42 -3.44
C LEU A 46 -6.62 2.36 -4.80
N LYS A 47 -6.76 3.43 -5.58
CA LYS A 47 -5.98 3.67 -6.80
C LYS A 47 -5.00 4.78 -6.54
N LEU A 48 -3.71 4.46 -6.50
CA LEU A 48 -2.64 5.39 -6.14
C LEU A 48 -1.67 5.55 -7.31
N ARG A 49 -1.01 6.70 -7.42
CA ARG A 49 0.17 6.80 -8.31
C ARG A 49 1.33 6.07 -7.66
N ALA A 50 2.10 5.30 -8.43
CA ALA A 50 3.26 4.57 -7.93
C ALA A 50 4.25 5.52 -7.21
N ALA A 51 4.41 6.75 -7.71
CA ALA A 51 5.24 7.78 -7.09
C ALA A 51 4.89 8.10 -5.63
N ILE A 52 3.63 7.93 -5.20
CA ILE A 52 3.17 8.28 -3.84
C ILE A 52 2.65 7.09 -3.01
N ALA A 53 2.53 5.91 -3.60
CA ALA A 53 1.88 4.77 -2.97
C ALA A 53 2.47 4.44 -1.59
N GLY A 54 3.79 4.35 -1.46
CA GLY A 54 4.42 4.05 -0.17
C GLY A 54 4.26 5.14 0.88
N TYR A 55 4.17 6.41 0.47
CA TYR A 55 3.86 7.50 1.41
C TYR A 55 2.45 7.36 1.98
N VAL A 56 1.46 7.08 1.13
CA VAL A 56 0.07 6.87 1.55
C VAL A 56 -0.04 5.68 2.49
N LEU A 57 0.58 4.54 2.12
CA LEU A 57 0.58 3.33 2.97
C LEU A 57 1.22 3.58 4.33
N ARG A 58 2.28 4.42 4.39
CA ARG A 58 2.89 4.83 5.65
C ARG A 58 1.99 5.74 6.48
N GLN A 59 1.31 6.70 5.86
CA GLN A 59 0.40 7.61 6.56
C GLN A 59 -0.80 6.87 7.17
N LEU A 60 -1.26 5.84 6.48
CA LEU A 60 -2.34 4.97 6.95
C LEU A 60 -1.85 3.86 7.91
N ILE A 61 -0.54 3.81 8.19
CA ILE A 61 0.09 2.81 9.07
C ILE A 61 -0.30 1.38 8.66
N VAL A 62 -0.23 1.12 7.34
CA VAL A 62 -0.57 -0.18 6.76
C VAL A 62 0.60 -1.14 6.95
N ASP A 63 0.34 -2.31 7.51
CA ASP A 63 1.29 -3.42 7.42
C ASP A 63 1.35 -3.91 5.96
N CYS A 64 2.51 -3.73 5.32
CA CYS A 64 2.79 -4.17 3.96
C CYS A 64 3.66 -5.43 3.89
N SER A 65 3.86 -6.11 5.03
CA SER A 65 4.54 -7.40 5.08
C SER A 65 3.71 -8.49 4.41
N SER A 66 4.40 -9.47 3.83
CA SER A 66 3.77 -10.59 3.13
C SER A 66 2.93 -11.50 4.04
N LYS A 67 3.18 -11.45 5.36
CA LYS A 67 2.61 -12.34 6.37
C LYS A 67 1.99 -11.60 7.56
N HIS A 68 1.49 -10.37 7.35
CA HIS A 68 0.84 -9.54 8.40
C HIS A 68 1.62 -9.57 9.74
N SER A 69 2.95 -9.43 9.65
CA SER A 69 3.91 -9.70 10.71
C SER A 69 4.17 -8.50 11.62
N LEU A 70 3.72 -7.29 11.24
CA LEU A 70 3.83 -6.15 12.13
C LEU A 70 2.81 -6.27 13.26
N THR A 71 3.26 -5.87 14.45
CA THR A 71 2.48 -5.94 15.68
C THR A 71 2.38 -4.55 16.28
N GLY A 72 1.24 -4.25 16.89
CA GLY A 72 0.93 -2.94 17.44
C GLY A 72 -0.51 -2.53 17.19
N ASN A 73 -1.08 -1.75 18.10
CA ASN A 73 -2.46 -1.27 17.98
C ASN A 73 -2.62 -0.24 16.85
N GLU A 74 -1.51 0.35 16.40
CA GLU A 74 -1.47 1.30 15.29
C GLU A 74 -1.68 0.63 13.93
N TYR A 75 -1.33 -0.66 13.78
CA TYR A 75 -1.49 -1.41 12.53
C TYR A 75 -2.92 -1.95 12.40
N ARG A 76 -3.83 -1.05 12.04
CA ARG A 76 -5.25 -1.38 11.82
C ARG A 76 -5.50 -2.00 10.44
N LEU A 77 -4.62 -1.76 9.48
CA LEU A 77 -4.77 -2.17 8.09
C LEU A 77 -3.62 -3.09 7.65
N TRP A 78 -3.92 -4.05 6.79
CA TRP A 78 -2.94 -4.89 6.11
C TRP A 78 -3.14 -4.85 4.60
N LEU A 79 -2.03 -4.83 3.86
CA LEU A 79 -2.03 -4.91 2.40
C LEU A 79 -2.27 -6.35 1.94
N ARG A 80 -3.48 -6.61 1.44
CA ARG A 80 -3.90 -7.95 1.00
C ARG A 80 -3.16 -8.43 -0.24
N ASN A 81 -2.72 -7.51 -1.11
CA ASN A 81 -2.07 -7.81 -2.37
C ASN A 81 -0.67 -7.17 -2.50
N PRO A 82 0.34 -7.61 -1.73
CA PRO A 82 1.69 -7.00 -1.72
C PRO A 82 2.36 -6.89 -3.10
N LEU A 83 2.04 -7.80 -4.04
CA LEU A 83 2.52 -7.77 -5.41
C LEU A 83 2.11 -6.50 -6.19
N ALA A 84 1.07 -5.78 -5.75
CA ALA A 84 0.69 -4.48 -6.32
C ALA A 84 1.83 -3.43 -6.22
N LEU A 85 2.76 -3.62 -5.27
CA LEU A 85 3.92 -2.75 -5.07
C LEU A 85 5.14 -3.12 -5.92
N TYR A 86 5.06 -4.16 -6.74
CA TYR A 86 6.17 -4.54 -7.61
C TYR A 86 6.55 -3.40 -8.58
N GLY A 87 7.82 -3.01 -8.57
CA GLY A 87 8.34 -1.91 -9.39
C GLY A 87 7.83 -0.52 -8.98
N VAL A 88 7.29 -0.38 -7.77
CA VAL A 88 6.91 0.92 -7.19
C VAL A 88 8.07 1.47 -6.38
N SER A 89 8.68 2.55 -6.83
CA SER A 89 9.88 3.10 -6.18
C SER A 89 9.60 3.63 -4.77
N SER A 90 8.40 4.16 -4.53
CA SER A 90 8.02 4.69 -3.21
C SER A 90 7.74 3.60 -2.17
N ALA A 91 7.59 2.34 -2.57
CA ALA A 91 7.17 1.23 -1.69
C ALA A 91 8.13 1.01 -0.50
N ILE A 92 9.41 1.38 -0.64
CA ILE A 92 10.41 1.32 0.44
C ILE A 92 10.03 2.13 1.69
N LEU A 93 9.08 3.06 1.56
CA LEU A 93 8.58 3.87 2.67
C LEU A 93 7.45 3.19 3.44
N ALA A 94 6.82 2.18 2.86
CA ALA A 94 5.67 1.51 3.45
C ALA A 94 6.12 0.58 4.60
N PRO A 95 5.45 0.59 5.76
CA PRO A 95 5.78 -0.27 6.88
C PRO A 95 5.74 -1.74 6.49
N GLY A 96 6.77 -2.52 6.86
CA GLY A 96 6.78 -3.97 6.62
C GLY A 96 7.01 -4.36 5.15
N TYR A 97 7.19 -3.40 4.23
CA TYR A 97 7.53 -3.73 2.85
C TYR A 97 8.89 -4.43 2.77
N GLU A 98 8.85 -5.68 2.32
CA GLU A 98 10.02 -6.48 2.01
C GLU A 98 10.31 -6.28 0.52
N SER A 99 11.45 -5.65 0.22
CA SER A 99 11.86 -5.43 -1.17
C SER A 99 11.95 -6.79 -1.87
N MET A 100 11.08 -7.01 -2.86
CA MET A 100 11.09 -8.19 -3.74
C MET A 100 12.24 -8.11 -4.77
N LEU A 101 13.41 -7.60 -4.35
CA LEU A 101 14.65 -7.70 -5.11
C LEU A 101 15.28 -9.04 -4.77
N SER A 102 14.82 -10.10 -5.44
CA SER A 102 15.71 -11.19 -5.78
C SER A 102 16.38 -10.84 -7.11
N GLU A 103 17.68 -10.54 -7.00
CA GLU A 103 18.70 -10.30 -8.05
C GLU A 103 18.63 -8.97 -8.84
#